data_AF-A0A1F5FEW5-F1
#
_entry.id   AF-A0A1F5FEW5-F1
#
_cell.length_a   1.000
_cell.length_b   1.000
_cell.length_c   1.000
_cell.angle_alpha   90.00
_cell.angle_beta   90.00
_cell.angle_gamma   90.00
#
_symmetry.space_group_name_H-M   'P 1'
#
loop_
_entity.id
_entity.type
_entity.pdbx_description
1 polymer ?
#
loop_
_entity_poly.entity_id
_entity_poly.type
_entity_poly.pdbx_seq_one_letter_code
_entity_poly.pdbx_strand_id
1 'polypeptide(L)'
;MHKVLIYILLVSVSVFAAATVSVQEEYPSTSPAATLWSGYEPPIFGDGAGYYFWDSQETSSWAPTYNWRTPHNPQGWHGDDTYWTLSTPFAIRFCGSNHAAGSNFYVGSNGILGFMSSGMDNPINQNLPSTSAPNNIMAAFWDNLSGYTNGEIYVETAGSAPTRKWCITYSPWYYYEAAADPIEFQILIHEAPLTTVNNSVEFRYKDVIGDSWRDNGFSATVGLENSGGTDAVQYSYNQEIIPNQFSILFVDKNWVDDQLGDFNLLTPEDGAEVYTGETINFTWEEASYGGHGDVTYTLFMDDNPEFSSPLVFDRGGVTWFNYVFGDDDTGNYWWKVYAEEDDIGISKWCEDVFEFLVTGVSVDETTWGQIKAEY
;
A
#
# COMPACT_ATOMS: atom_id res chain seq x y z
N MET A 1 -76.08 3.17 35.15
CA MET A 1 -75.34 3.34 36.41
C MET A 1 -74.16 4.25 36.12
N HIS A 2 -74.14 5.42 36.76
CA HIS A 2 -73.04 6.40 36.71
C HIS A 2 -71.79 5.85 37.40
N LYS A 3 -70.61 6.05 36.81
CA LYS A 3 -69.39 6.46 37.55
C LYS A 3 -68.51 7.35 36.66
N VAL A 4 -68.46 8.61 37.05
CA VAL A 4 -67.47 9.64 36.66
C VAL A 4 -66.21 9.39 37.49
N LEU A 5 -65.02 9.47 36.88
CA LEU A 5 -63.78 9.73 37.61
C LEU A 5 -63.01 10.87 36.93
N ILE A 6 -62.74 11.88 37.75
CA ILE A 6 -61.98 13.11 37.52
C ILE A 6 -60.53 12.87 37.96
N TYR A 7 -59.61 13.75 37.51
CA TYR A 7 -58.29 14.13 38.08
C TYR A 7 -57.06 13.60 37.34
N ILE A 8 -55.94 14.32 37.10
CA ILE A 8 -55.44 15.70 37.36
C ILE A 8 -54.40 16.01 36.27
N LEU A 9 -54.40 17.24 35.76
CA LEU A 9 -53.34 17.78 34.91
C LEU A 9 -52.13 18.15 35.81
N LEU A 10 -51.00 17.47 35.64
CA LEU A 10 -49.73 17.84 36.27
C LEU A 10 -48.95 18.76 35.33
N VAL A 11 -48.83 20.02 35.71
CA VAL A 11 -47.93 21.02 35.11
C VAL A 11 -46.54 20.79 35.70
N SER A 12 -45.55 20.48 34.86
CA SER A 12 -44.15 20.46 35.27
C SER A 12 -43.59 21.90 35.25
N VAL A 13 -43.16 22.35 36.42
CA VAL A 13 -42.42 23.60 36.63
C VAL A 13 -40.94 23.31 36.45
N SER A 14 -40.31 23.95 35.47
CA SER A 14 -38.86 23.88 35.27
C SER A 14 -38.15 24.77 36.31
N VAL A 15 -37.33 24.17 37.17
CA VAL A 15 -36.45 24.86 38.10
C VAL A 15 -35.17 25.24 37.36
N PHE A 16 -34.84 26.53 37.29
CA PHE A 16 -33.54 27.02 36.85
C PHE A 16 -32.49 26.72 37.94
N ALA A 17 -31.56 25.81 37.66
CA ALA A 17 -30.33 25.67 38.42
C ALA A 17 -29.25 26.57 37.78
N ALA A 18 -28.80 27.56 38.54
CA ALA A 18 -27.63 28.36 38.18
C ALA A 18 -26.37 27.52 38.43
N ALA A 19 -25.66 27.16 37.36
CA ALA A 19 -24.32 26.61 37.45
C ALA A 19 -23.31 27.75 37.31
N THR A 20 -22.47 27.91 38.34
CA THR A 20 -21.32 28.81 38.37
C THR A 20 -20.28 28.38 37.33
N VAL A 21 -19.92 29.30 36.44
CA VAL A 21 -18.84 29.13 35.47
C VAL A 21 -17.50 29.24 36.19
N SER A 22 -16.73 28.15 36.24
CA SER A 22 -15.30 28.20 36.48
C SER A 22 -14.59 28.30 35.14
N VAL A 23 -13.85 29.39 34.92
CA VAL A 23 -12.98 29.58 33.76
C VAL A 23 -11.79 28.62 33.90
N GLN A 24 -11.71 27.63 33.01
CA GLN A 24 -10.48 26.88 32.78
C GLN A 24 -9.73 27.59 31.65
N GLU A 25 -8.45 27.87 31.85
CA GLU A 25 -7.56 28.42 30.81
C GLU A 25 -7.48 27.42 29.65
N GLU A 26 -7.89 27.89 28.46
CA GLU A 26 -7.80 27.15 27.21
C GLU A 26 -6.36 27.26 26.71
N TYR A 27 -5.59 26.18 26.83
CA TYR A 27 -4.34 26.04 26.08
C TYR A 27 -4.69 25.85 24.60
N PRO A 28 -4.05 26.59 23.66
CA PRO A 28 -4.32 26.39 22.24
C PRO A 28 -3.85 24.99 21.82
N SER A 29 -4.80 24.10 21.55
CA SER A 29 -4.53 22.84 20.86
C SER A 29 -4.33 23.13 19.38
N THR A 30 -3.09 23.40 18.98
CA THR A 30 -2.69 23.31 17.58
C THR A 30 -1.91 22.02 17.39
N SER A 31 -2.63 20.89 17.29
CA SER A 31 -2.18 19.87 16.34
C SER A 31 -2.50 20.45 14.97
N PRO A 32 -1.51 20.70 14.09
CA PRO A 32 -1.85 20.94 12.70
C PRO A 32 -2.54 19.66 12.23
N ALA A 33 -3.79 19.80 11.80
CA ALA A 33 -4.41 18.78 10.96
C ALA A 33 -3.47 18.62 9.76
N ALA A 34 -2.86 17.44 9.61
CA ALA A 34 -2.12 17.10 8.42
C ALA A 34 -3.06 17.34 7.24
N THR A 35 -2.70 18.30 6.39
CA THR A 35 -3.48 18.63 5.21
C THR A 35 -3.33 17.45 4.25
N LEU A 36 -4.31 16.55 4.26
CA LEU A 36 -4.33 15.40 3.37
C LEU A 36 -4.27 15.88 1.92
N TRP A 37 -3.37 15.26 1.16
CA TRP A 37 -3.13 15.45 -0.26
C TRP A 37 -4.43 15.60 -1.07
N SER A 38 -4.53 16.64 -1.90
CA SER A 38 -5.73 16.98 -2.68
C SER A 38 -6.01 16.06 -3.89
N GLY A 39 -5.50 14.83 -3.86
CA GLY A 39 -5.77 13.78 -4.84
C GLY A 39 -6.00 12.40 -4.22
N TYR A 40 -6.08 12.32 -2.88
CA TYR A 40 -6.38 11.09 -2.17
C TYR A 40 -7.90 11.02 -1.96
N GLU A 41 -8.59 10.35 -2.88
CA GLU A 41 -9.91 9.79 -2.58
C GLU A 41 -9.64 8.44 -1.90
N PRO A 42 -9.91 8.27 -0.58
CA PRO A 42 -9.80 6.96 0.03
C PRO A 42 -10.67 5.96 -0.76
N PRO A 43 -10.24 4.71 -0.95
CA PRO A 43 -11.00 3.73 -1.71
C PRO A 43 -12.43 3.65 -1.17
N ILE A 44 -13.37 3.55 -2.11
CA ILE A 44 -14.82 3.62 -1.84
C ILE A 44 -15.30 2.46 -0.93
N PHE A 45 -14.52 1.38 -0.71
CA PHE A 45 -14.83 0.32 0.26
C PHE A 45 -13.58 -0.43 0.82
N GLY A 46 -13.64 -0.84 2.11
CA GLY A 46 -12.90 -1.96 2.71
C GLY A 46 -11.56 -1.67 3.42
N ASP A 47 -11.59 -1.33 4.72
CA ASP A 47 -10.46 -1.58 5.66
C ASP A 47 -10.75 -2.90 6.37
N GLY A 48 -9.86 -3.88 6.20
CA GLY A 48 -9.97 -5.15 6.89
C GLY A 48 -8.79 -6.06 6.58
N ALA A 49 -8.38 -6.85 7.56
CA ALA A 49 -7.26 -7.78 7.48
C ALA A 49 -5.92 -7.16 6.97
N GLY A 50 -5.75 -5.84 7.10
CA GLY A 50 -4.54 -5.13 6.67
C GLY A 50 -4.50 -4.75 5.19
N TYR A 51 -5.62 -4.80 4.48
CA TYR A 51 -5.69 -4.51 3.05
C TYR A 51 -6.73 -3.43 2.73
N TYR A 52 -6.44 -2.64 1.69
CA TYR A 52 -7.42 -1.95 0.86
C TYR A 52 -7.63 -2.72 -0.44
N PHE A 53 -8.70 -2.41 -1.18
CA PHE A 53 -8.88 -2.90 -2.54
C PHE A 53 -9.35 -1.84 -3.52
N TRP A 54 -9.08 -2.12 -4.80
CA TRP A 54 -9.63 -1.40 -5.95
C TRP A 54 -10.03 -2.40 -7.03
N ASP A 55 -11.03 -2.05 -7.81
CA ASP A 55 -11.38 -2.81 -9.01
C ASP A 55 -11.08 -2.08 -10.32
N SER A 56 -11.10 -2.85 -11.41
CA SER A 56 -10.74 -2.38 -12.75
C SER A 56 -11.69 -1.37 -13.39
N GLN A 57 -12.81 -1.05 -12.77
CA GLN A 57 -13.74 -0.01 -13.24
C GLN A 57 -13.48 1.35 -12.59
N GLU A 58 -12.61 1.39 -11.58
CA GLU A 58 -12.23 2.61 -10.88
C GLU A 58 -11.16 3.42 -11.65
N THR A 59 -11.00 4.69 -11.27
CA THR A 59 -10.05 5.63 -11.90
C THR A 59 -8.83 5.96 -11.02
N SER A 60 -8.75 5.35 -9.83
CA SER A 60 -7.62 5.47 -8.90
C SER A 60 -6.31 5.01 -9.53
N SER A 61 -5.18 5.59 -9.14
CA SER A 61 -3.84 5.11 -9.53
C SER A 61 -3.53 3.69 -9.05
N TRP A 62 -4.28 3.20 -8.06
CA TRP A 62 -4.19 1.84 -7.54
C TRP A 62 -5.15 0.86 -8.24
N ALA A 63 -6.07 1.35 -9.07
CA ALA A 63 -7.01 0.51 -9.79
C ALA A 63 -6.26 -0.43 -10.76
N PRO A 64 -6.50 -1.75 -10.70
CA PRO A 64 -5.86 -2.68 -11.62
C PRO A 64 -6.40 -2.51 -13.03
N THR A 65 -5.56 -2.68 -14.04
CA THR A 65 -6.04 -2.90 -15.41
C THR A 65 -6.24 -4.39 -15.64
N TYR A 66 -7.45 -4.79 -16.04
CA TYR A 66 -7.71 -6.18 -16.39
C TYR A 66 -6.75 -6.66 -17.49
N ASN A 67 -6.04 -7.76 -17.21
CA ASN A 67 -5.09 -8.34 -18.14
C ASN A 67 -4.99 -9.86 -17.91
N TRP A 68 -5.69 -10.66 -18.72
CA TRP A 68 -5.61 -12.11 -18.59
C TRP A 68 -4.23 -12.65 -18.95
N ARG A 69 -3.68 -13.52 -18.10
CA ARG A 69 -2.45 -14.24 -18.42
C ARG A 69 -2.79 -15.60 -19.01
N THR A 70 -2.30 -15.93 -20.20
CA THR A 70 -2.42 -17.30 -20.72
C THR A 70 -1.65 -18.27 -19.81
N PRO A 71 -2.30 -19.28 -19.21
CA PRO A 71 -1.62 -20.21 -18.33
C PRO A 71 -0.91 -21.33 -19.12
N HIS A 72 0.24 -21.82 -18.62
CA HIS A 72 1.07 -22.80 -19.34
C HIS A 72 1.43 -24.08 -18.57
N ASN A 73 1.31 -24.10 -17.23
CA ASN A 73 1.74 -25.23 -16.39
C ASN A 73 0.55 -25.96 -15.72
N PRO A 74 -0.18 -26.83 -16.45
CA PRO A 74 -1.32 -27.59 -15.93
C PRO A 74 -0.89 -28.57 -14.85
N GLN A 75 -1.72 -28.79 -13.84
CA GLN A 75 -1.43 -29.73 -12.75
C GLN A 75 -2.12 -31.09 -12.90
N GLY A 76 -3.07 -31.22 -13.83
CA GLY A 76 -3.98 -32.36 -13.93
C GLY A 76 -5.05 -32.35 -12.84
N TRP A 77 -5.31 -31.19 -12.22
CA TRP A 77 -6.16 -31.06 -11.03
C TRP A 77 -7.60 -30.76 -11.43
N HIS A 78 -8.48 -31.67 -11.04
CA HIS A 78 -9.92 -31.58 -11.25
C HIS A 78 -10.62 -32.42 -10.18
N GLY A 79 -11.88 -32.08 -9.90
CA GLY A 79 -12.68 -32.72 -8.88
C GLY A 79 -13.69 -31.77 -8.27
N ASP A 80 -14.52 -32.35 -7.43
CA ASP A 80 -15.58 -31.70 -6.67
C ASP A 80 -15.29 -31.89 -5.19
N ASP A 81 -15.57 -30.89 -4.37
CA ASP A 81 -15.33 -30.88 -2.91
C ASP A 81 -13.97 -31.51 -2.51
N THR A 82 -12.90 -30.98 -3.10
CA THR A 82 -11.52 -31.46 -2.88
C THR A 82 -10.55 -30.29 -2.83
N TYR A 83 -9.32 -30.56 -2.41
CA TYR A 83 -8.25 -29.57 -2.44
C TYR A 83 -6.90 -30.21 -2.73
N TRP A 84 -5.98 -29.39 -3.21
CA TRP A 84 -4.59 -29.75 -3.45
C TRP A 84 -3.65 -28.94 -2.57
N THR A 85 -2.42 -29.43 -2.41
CA THR A 85 -1.39 -28.76 -1.62
C THR A 85 -0.23 -28.36 -2.53
N LEU A 86 0.18 -27.11 -2.41
CA LEU A 86 1.35 -26.50 -3.01
C LEU A 86 2.33 -26.07 -1.92
N SER A 87 3.57 -25.79 -2.33
CA SER A 87 4.55 -25.07 -1.51
C SER A 87 4.72 -23.67 -2.06
N THR A 88 4.73 -22.66 -1.19
CA THR A 88 4.92 -21.27 -1.61
C THR A 88 6.29 -21.08 -2.29
N PRO A 89 6.37 -20.42 -3.46
CA PRO A 89 7.62 -20.23 -4.19
C PRO A 89 8.53 -19.14 -3.58
N PHE A 90 7.97 -18.33 -2.67
CA PHE A 90 8.63 -17.27 -1.92
C PHE A 90 7.91 -17.03 -0.59
N ALA A 91 8.51 -16.18 0.26
CA ALA A 91 7.88 -15.80 1.52
C ALA A 91 6.65 -14.93 1.25
N ILE A 92 5.52 -15.25 1.89
CA ILE A 92 4.27 -14.52 1.75
C ILE A 92 3.85 -14.01 3.12
N ARG A 93 3.69 -12.69 3.25
CA ARG A 93 2.99 -12.05 4.35
C ARG A 93 1.54 -11.85 3.93
N PHE A 94 0.61 -12.43 4.69
CA PHE A 94 -0.82 -12.42 4.39
C PHE A 94 -1.62 -12.18 5.66
N CYS A 95 -2.49 -11.17 5.63
CA CYS A 95 -3.29 -10.73 6.77
C CYS A 95 -2.46 -10.55 8.06
N GLY A 96 -1.27 -9.95 7.94
CA GLY A 96 -0.32 -9.72 9.04
C GLY A 96 0.49 -10.94 9.47
N SER A 97 0.24 -12.12 8.91
CA SER A 97 0.92 -13.38 9.23
C SER A 97 2.03 -13.69 8.24
N ASN A 98 3.21 -14.10 8.73
CA ASN A 98 4.34 -14.46 7.88
C ASN A 98 4.37 -15.96 7.56
N HIS A 99 4.39 -16.29 6.27
CA HIS A 99 4.58 -17.64 5.74
C HIS A 99 5.92 -17.71 5.01
N ALA A 100 6.87 -18.49 5.51
CA ALA A 100 8.17 -18.66 4.88
C ALA A 100 8.03 -19.31 3.49
N ALA A 101 9.03 -19.11 2.62
CA ALA A 101 9.12 -19.86 1.37
C ALA A 101 9.10 -21.38 1.65
N GLY A 102 8.34 -22.12 0.84
CA GLY A 102 8.12 -23.54 1.05
C GLY A 102 6.99 -23.89 2.02
N SER A 103 6.29 -22.91 2.59
CA SER A 103 5.10 -23.15 3.43
C SER A 103 4.00 -23.84 2.63
N ASN A 104 3.19 -24.67 3.30
CA ASN A 104 2.02 -25.26 2.66
C ASN A 104 1.02 -24.18 2.26
N PHE A 105 0.46 -24.34 1.07
CA PHE A 105 -0.62 -23.53 0.54
C PHE A 105 -1.66 -24.47 -0.07
N TYR A 106 -2.92 -24.26 0.22
CA TYR A 106 -4.02 -25.14 -0.15
C TYR A 106 -4.86 -24.47 -1.23
N VAL A 107 -5.26 -25.26 -2.22
CA VAL A 107 -6.06 -24.81 -3.38
C VAL A 107 -7.30 -25.68 -3.45
N GLY A 108 -8.46 -25.13 -3.13
CA GLY A 108 -9.74 -25.83 -3.14
C GLY A 108 -10.39 -25.85 -4.53
N SER A 109 -11.18 -26.88 -4.82
CA SER A 109 -12.03 -26.95 -6.02
C SER A 109 -13.07 -25.82 -6.06
N ASN A 110 -13.50 -25.38 -4.89
CA ASN A 110 -14.57 -24.41 -4.69
C ASN A 110 -14.11 -22.93 -4.76
N GLY A 111 -12.98 -22.62 -5.39
CA GLY A 111 -12.51 -21.22 -5.58
C GLY A 111 -11.94 -20.55 -4.32
N ILE A 112 -11.61 -21.34 -3.28
CA ILE A 112 -10.91 -20.89 -2.07
C ILE A 112 -9.46 -21.35 -2.10
N LEU A 113 -8.54 -20.50 -1.66
CA LEU A 113 -7.14 -20.83 -1.48
C LEU A 113 -6.67 -20.30 -0.12
N GLY A 114 -5.59 -20.83 0.45
CA GLY A 114 -5.11 -20.30 1.72
C GLY A 114 -4.01 -21.12 2.39
N PHE A 115 -3.73 -20.80 3.65
CA PHE A 115 -2.61 -21.40 4.38
C PHE A 115 -3.04 -22.40 5.47
N MET A 116 -4.34 -22.67 5.60
CA MET A 116 -4.87 -23.68 6.51
C MET A 116 -5.76 -24.67 5.75
N SER A 117 -5.59 -25.96 6.00
CA SER A 117 -6.29 -27.02 5.25
C SER A 117 -7.75 -27.21 5.66
N SER A 118 -8.11 -26.79 6.88
CA SER A 118 -9.45 -27.01 7.44
C SER A 118 -10.51 -26.32 6.58
N GLY A 119 -11.41 -27.09 5.97
CA GLY A 119 -12.53 -26.59 5.17
C GLY A 119 -12.18 -26.10 3.76
N MET A 120 -10.99 -26.41 3.22
CA MET A 120 -10.60 -26.05 1.85
C MET A 120 -11.40 -26.77 0.76
N ASP A 121 -12.09 -27.86 1.12
CA ASP A 121 -13.03 -28.61 0.29
C ASP A 121 -14.47 -28.11 0.39
N ASN A 122 -14.78 -27.12 1.24
CA ASN A 122 -16.16 -26.76 1.55
C ASN A 122 -16.84 -25.97 0.41
N PRO A 123 -17.97 -26.44 -0.14
CA PRO A 123 -18.72 -25.73 -1.18
C PRO A 123 -19.62 -24.62 -0.63
N ILE A 124 -19.86 -24.60 0.68
CA ILE A 124 -20.80 -23.65 1.30
C ILE A 124 -20.05 -22.37 1.68
N ASN A 125 -20.23 -21.35 0.86
CA ASN A 125 -19.65 -20.03 1.04
C ASN A 125 -20.21 -19.28 2.27
N GLN A 126 -19.46 -18.31 2.77
CA GLN A 126 -19.78 -17.60 4.02
C GLN A 126 -19.54 -16.10 3.89
N ASN A 127 -20.32 -15.32 4.64
CA ASN A 127 -19.99 -13.91 4.81
C ASN A 127 -18.71 -13.77 5.63
N LEU A 128 -17.81 -12.87 5.22
CA LEU A 128 -16.55 -12.61 5.90
C LEU A 128 -16.66 -11.31 6.73
N PRO A 129 -16.00 -11.23 7.90
CA PRO A 129 -15.26 -12.31 8.55
C PRO A 129 -16.19 -13.36 9.21
N SER A 130 -15.71 -14.60 9.32
CA SER A 130 -16.35 -15.74 9.97
C SER A 130 -15.34 -16.58 10.71
N THR A 131 -15.52 -16.79 12.02
CA THR A 131 -14.64 -17.68 12.81
C THR A 131 -14.77 -19.17 12.45
N SER A 132 -15.75 -19.53 11.61
CA SER A 132 -15.98 -20.92 11.19
C SER A 132 -15.03 -21.26 10.05
N ALA A 133 -14.45 -22.47 10.05
CA ALA A 133 -13.59 -22.88 8.95
C ALA A 133 -14.32 -22.85 7.59
N PRO A 134 -13.60 -22.54 6.50
CA PRO A 134 -12.17 -22.22 6.42
C PRO A 134 -11.78 -20.81 6.88
N ASN A 135 -10.52 -20.62 7.28
CA ASN A 135 -9.92 -19.33 7.70
C ASN A 135 -8.51 -19.18 7.09
N ASN A 136 -7.89 -18.00 7.18
CA ASN A 136 -6.62 -17.65 6.51
C ASN A 136 -6.70 -17.87 4.99
N ILE A 137 -7.76 -17.33 4.40
CA ILE A 137 -8.21 -17.63 3.04
C ILE A 137 -8.20 -16.44 2.11
N MET A 138 -7.96 -16.77 0.84
CA MET A 138 -8.28 -15.99 -0.34
C MET A 138 -9.52 -16.65 -0.96
N ALA A 139 -10.69 -16.05 -0.78
CA ALA A 139 -11.91 -16.44 -1.48
C ALA A 139 -11.93 -15.71 -2.83
N ALA A 140 -11.42 -16.34 -3.88
CA ALA A 140 -11.30 -15.71 -5.19
C ALA A 140 -12.63 -15.69 -5.93
N PHE A 141 -13.40 -16.78 -5.81
CA PHE A 141 -14.75 -16.92 -6.31
C PHE A 141 -15.42 -18.07 -5.57
N TRP A 142 -15.51 -17.95 -4.23
CA TRP A 142 -15.92 -19.08 -3.39
C TRP A 142 -17.42 -19.36 -3.53
N ASP A 143 -17.72 -20.50 -4.15
CA ASP A 143 -19.05 -21.05 -4.38
C ASP A 143 -18.92 -22.58 -4.53
N ASN A 144 -20.02 -23.28 -4.76
CA ASN A 144 -20.04 -24.69 -5.11
C ASN A 144 -19.63 -24.87 -6.58
N LEU A 145 -18.34 -25.13 -6.81
CA LEU A 145 -17.68 -25.26 -8.09
C LEU A 145 -17.01 -26.63 -8.24
N SER A 146 -16.92 -27.12 -9.48
CA SER A 146 -16.37 -28.45 -9.77
C SER A 146 -15.50 -28.45 -11.02
N GLY A 147 -14.37 -29.14 -10.93
CA GLY A 147 -13.56 -29.50 -12.08
C GLY A 147 -14.06 -30.80 -12.68
N TYR A 148 -14.75 -30.72 -13.81
CA TYR A 148 -15.13 -31.91 -14.59
C TYR A 148 -13.93 -32.52 -15.33
N THR A 149 -14.16 -33.51 -16.19
CA THR A 149 -13.10 -34.29 -16.84
C THR A 149 -12.11 -33.48 -17.70
N ASN A 150 -12.50 -32.28 -18.12
CA ASN A 150 -11.66 -31.34 -18.86
C ASN A 150 -11.23 -30.13 -18.01
N GLY A 151 -11.66 -30.06 -16.75
CA GLY A 151 -11.26 -29.01 -15.83
C GLY A 151 -9.77 -29.10 -15.52
N GLU A 152 -9.14 -27.95 -15.30
CA GLU A 152 -7.71 -27.87 -15.04
C GLU A 152 -7.36 -26.66 -14.17
N ILE A 153 -6.40 -26.87 -13.27
CA ILE A 153 -5.76 -25.79 -12.51
C ILE A 153 -4.30 -25.67 -12.95
N TYR A 154 -3.89 -24.45 -13.28
CA TYR A 154 -2.52 -24.14 -13.66
C TYR A 154 -1.83 -23.39 -12.54
N VAL A 155 -0.56 -23.71 -12.31
CA VAL A 155 0.26 -23.09 -11.25
C VAL A 155 1.59 -22.66 -11.84
N GLU A 156 1.89 -21.36 -11.83
CA GLU A 156 3.13 -20.83 -12.40
C GLU A 156 3.70 -19.67 -11.60
N THR A 157 5.03 -19.57 -11.52
CA THR A 157 5.70 -18.38 -11.01
C THR A 157 6.28 -17.61 -12.20
N ALA A 158 5.88 -16.35 -12.38
CA ALA A 158 6.49 -15.44 -13.37
C ALA A 158 7.51 -14.52 -12.76
N GLY A 159 8.40 -14.03 -13.63
CA GLY A 159 9.37 -13.00 -13.31
C GLY A 159 10.57 -13.56 -12.57
N SER A 160 11.33 -12.66 -11.97
CA SER A 160 12.49 -12.95 -11.14
C SER A 160 12.37 -12.19 -9.83
N ALA A 161 12.99 -12.70 -8.77
CA ALA A 161 13.01 -11.98 -7.49
C ALA A 161 13.66 -10.59 -7.68
N PRO A 162 13.22 -9.57 -6.93
CA PRO A 162 12.22 -9.60 -5.85
C PRO A 162 10.78 -9.23 -6.31
N THR A 163 10.46 -9.34 -7.60
CA THR A 163 9.16 -8.91 -8.17
C THR A 163 8.42 -10.04 -8.86
N ARG A 164 8.53 -11.27 -8.34
CA ARG A 164 7.82 -12.44 -8.89
C ARG A 164 6.31 -12.32 -8.72
N LYS A 165 5.57 -13.08 -9.54
CA LYS A 165 4.12 -13.28 -9.39
C LYS A 165 3.83 -14.76 -9.35
N TRP A 166 3.14 -15.23 -8.32
CA TRP A 166 2.65 -16.60 -8.27
C TRP A 166 1.20 -16.64 -8.74
N CYS A 167 0.95 -17.34 -9.84
CA CYS A 167 -0.34 -17.37 -10.51
C CYS A 167 -0.97 -18.76 -10.39
N ILE A 168 -2.21 -18.79 -9.93
CA ILE A 168 -3.08 -19.97 -9.88
C ILE A 168 -4.29 -19.68 -10.76
N THR A 169 -4.54 -20.52 -11.77
CA THR A 169 -5.60 -20.31 -12.77
C THR A 169 -6.54 -21.49 -12.82
N TYR A 170 -7.85 -21.24 -12.76
CA TYR A 170 -8.91 -22.20 -13.01
C TYR A 170 -9.39 -22.01 -14.45
N SER A 171 -9.14 -22.97 -15.36
CA SER A 171 -9.47 -22.81 -16.79
C SER A 171 -9.37 -24.11 -17.61
N PRO A 172 -10.47 -24.71 -18.10
CA PRO A 172 -11.85 -24.41 -17.77
C PRO A 172 -12.16 -24.85 -16.35
N TRP A 173 -13.17 -24.22 -15.75
CA TRP A 173 -13.79 -24.63 -14.50
C TRP A 173 -15.30 -24.51 -14.59
N TYR A 174 -16.05 -25.00 -13.61
CA TYR A 174 -17.51 -25.08 -13.74
C TYR A 174 -18.21 -24.83 -12.43
N TYR A 175 -19.46 -24.37 -12.53
CA TYR A 175 -20.40 -24.46 -11.43
C TYR A 175 -20.81 -25.92 -11.24
N TYR A 176 -20.98 -26.38 -9.99
CA TYR A 176 -21.44 -27.74 -9.72
C TYR A 176 -22.80 -28.02 -10.38
N GLU A 177 -22.96 -29.18 -11.01
CA GLU A 177 -24.12 -29.59 -11.82
C GLU A 177 -24.37 -28.78 -13.11
N ALA A 178 -23.44 -27.92 -13.51
CA ALA A 178 -23.51 -27.06 -14.68
C ALA A 178 -22.21 -27.17 -15.49
N ALA A 179 -22.13 -28.21 -16.32
CA ALA A 179 -20.92 -28.62 -17.05
C ALA A 179 -20.89 -28.19 -18.52
N ALA A 180 -21.91 -27.45 -18.99
CA ALA A 180 -22.04 -27.12 -20.40
C ALA A 180 -21.21 -25.89 -20.80
N ASP A 181 -21.03 -24.93 -19.88
CA ASP A 181 -20.33 -23.67 -20.16
C ASP A 181 -19.33 -23.35 -19.05
N PRO A 182 -18.02 -23.34 -19.35
CA PRO A 182 -17.00 -23.14 -18.33
C PRO A 182 -16.84 -21.68 -17.89
N ILE A 183 -16.40 -21.51 -16.66
CA ILE A 183 -15.87 -20.25 -16.13
C ILE A 183 -14.33 -20.29 -16.06
N GLU A 184 -13.71 -19.12 -16.05
CA GLU A 184 -12.26 -18.93 -16.03
C GLU A 184 -11.86 -17.74 -15.14
N PHE A 185 -11.07 -18.02 -14.09
CA PHE A 185 -10.55 -16.99 -13.18
C PHE A 185 -9.13 -17.29 -12.70
N GLN A 186 -8.43 -16.25 -12.24
CA GLN A 186 -7.03 -16.27 -11.82
C GLN A 186 -6.83 -15.60 -10.47
N ILE A 187 -5.87 -16.13 -9.73
CA ILE A 187 -5.34 -15.55 -8.50
C ILE A 187 -3.86 -15.27 -8.73
N LEU A 188 -3.42 -14.05 -8.46
CA LEU A 188 -2.03 -13.65 -8.52
C LEU A 188 -1.60 -13.14 -7.14
N ILE A 189 -0.56 -13.74 -6.59
CA ILE A 189 0.11 -13.24 -5.38
C ILE A 189 1.41 -12.60 -5.84
N HIS A 190 1.55 -11.31 -5.55
CA HIS A 190 2.71 -10.52 -5.96
C HIS A 190 3.77 -10.58 -4.87
N GLU A 191 5.00 -10.93 -5.23
CA GLU A 191 6.13 -10.85 -4.32
C GLU A 191 6.32 -9.38 -3.90
N ALA A 192 6.36 -9.15 -2.59
CA ALA A 192 6.65 -7.84 -2.03
C ALA A 192 8.17 -7.70 -1.84
N PRO A 193 8.77 -6.56 -2.23
CA PRO A 193 10.17 -6.29 -1.95
C PRO A 193 10.41 -6.07 -0.44
N LEU A 194 9.36 -5.72 0.29
CA LEU A 194 9.38 -5.47 1.72
C LEU A 194 8.81 -6.64 2.49
N THR A 195 9.43 -6.94 3.63
CA THR A 195 9.00 -8.05 4.50
C THR A 195 7.98 -7.65 5.55
N THR A 196 7.75 -6.34 5.73
CA THR A 196 6.87 -5.75 6.75
C THR A 196 5.44 -5.55 6.26
N VAL A 197 5.23 -5.43 4.94
CA VAL A 197 3.91 -5.28 4.32
C VAL A 197 3.37 -6.61 3.82
N ASN A 198 2.04 -6.74 3.79
CA ASN A 198 1.39 -7.86 3.14
C ASN A 198 1.68 -7.90 1.64
N ASN A 199 1.76 -9.10 1.08
CA ASN A 199 1.80 -9.28 -0.37
C ASN A 199 0.47 -8.84 -0.99
N SER A 200 0.54 -8.08 -2.08
CA SER A 200 -0.65 -7.77 -2.87
C SER A 200 -1.21 -9.02 -3.52
N VAL A 201 -2.54 -9.12 -3.55
CA VAL A 201 -3.29 -10.23 -4.14
C VAL A 201 -4.21 -9.67 -5.20
N GLU A 202 -4.22 -10.28 -6.39
CA GLU A 202 -5.10 -9.87 -7.48
C GLU A 202 -5.98 -11.04 -7.91
N PHE A 203 -7.29 -10.80 -8.03
CA PHE A 203 -8.22 -11.71 -8.66
C PHE A 203 -8.57 -11.19 -10.05
N ARG A 204 -8.55 -12.07 -11.07
CA ARG A 204 -8.95 -11.73 -12.44
C ARG A 204 -9.99 -12.70 -12.94
N TYR A 205 -11.02 -12.16 -13.57
CA TYR A 205 -12.17 -12.89 -14.08
C TYR A 205 -12.22 -12.71 -15.60
N LYS A 206 -11.88 -13.77 -16.35
CA LYS A 206 -11.99 -13.74 -17.81
C LYS A 206 -13.42 -13.99 -18.24
N ASP A 207 -14.00 -15.03 -17.67
CA ASP A 207 -15.39 -15.42 -17.87
C ASP A 207 -15.96 -16.00 -16.58
N VAL A 208 -17.07 -15.44 -16.10
CA VAL A 208 -17.82 -15.93 -14.93
C VAL A 208 -19.30 -16.11 -15.25
N ILE A 209 -19.65 -16.02 -16.53
CA ILE A 209 -20.98 -16.34 -17.05
C ILE A 209 -20.91 -17.77 -17.57
N GLY A 210 -21.65 -18.68 -16.92
CA GLY A 210 -21.73 -20.08 -17.31
C GLY A 210 -23.16 -20.53 -17.56
N ASP A 211 -23.42 -21.83 -17.48
CA ASP A 211 -24.75 -22.42 -17.60
C ASP A 211 -25.48 -22.49 -16.24
N SER A 212 -25.41 -21.40 -15.45
CA SER A 212 -26.00 -21.35 -14.11
C SER A 212 -26.66 -20.00 -13.78
N TRP A 213 -27.52 -19.97 -12.76
CA TRP A 213 -28.07 -18.72 -12.21
C TRP A 213 -27.07 -17.96 -11.32
N ARG A 214 -25.88 -18.54 -11.13
CA ARG A 214 -24.82 -18.07 -10.23
C ARG A 214 -23.86 -17.07 -10.89
N ASP A 215 -24.14 -16.73 -12.15
CA ASP A 215 -23.35 -15.80 -12.95
C ASP A 215 -23.06 -14.48 -12.22
N ASN A 216 -21.94 -13.87 -12.59
CA ASN A 216 -21.45 -12.62 -12.02
C ASN A 216 -21.23 -12.65 -10.50
N GLY A 217 -21.10 -13.84 -9.89
CA GLY A 217 -20.87 -14.01 -8.45
C GLY A 217 -22.14 -13.93 -7.60
N PHE A 218 -23.32 -14.14 -8.19
CA PHE A 218 -24.61 -14.04 -7.50
C PHE A 218 -24.69 -14.83 -6.17
N SER A 219 -23.99 -15.96 -6.05
CA SER A 219 -23.86 -16.73 -4.81
C SER A 219 -22.42 -16.94 -4.35
N ALA A 220 -21.47 -16.16 -4.86
CA ALA A 220 -20.06 -16.29 -4.53
C ALA A 220 -19.65 -15.40 -3.34
N THR A 221 -18.63 -15.80 -2.61
CA THR A 221 -17.86 -14.93 -1.71
C THR A 221 -16.56 -14.51 -2.39
N VAL A 222 -16.26 -13.22 -2.38
CA VAL A 222 -14.99 -12.67 -2.87
C VAL A 222 -14.33 -11.81 -1.79
N GLY A 223 -13.12 -12.15 -1.39
CA GLY A 223 -12.38 -11.40 -0.37
C GLY A 223 -11.21 -12.16 0.26
N LEU A 224 -10.56 -11.51 1.23
CA LEU A 224 -9.45 -12.06 2.01
C LEU A 224 -9.84 -12.07 3.49
N GLU A 225 -9.46 -13.12 4.22
CA GLU A 225 -9.75 -13.25 5.65
C GLU A 225 -8.52 -13.73 6.43
N ASN A 226 -8.33 -13.18 7.62
CA ASN A 226 -7.24 -13.55 8.51
C ASN A 226 -7.36 -14.98 9.09
N SER A 227 -6.33 -15.42 9.80
CA SER A 227 -6.30 -16.77 10.38
C SER A 227 -7.27 -17.03 11.53
N GLY A 228 -7.81 -15.98 12.13
CA GLY A 228 -8.79 -16.08 13.21
C GLY A 228 -10.24 -16.08 12.74
N GLY A 229 -10.51 -15.71 11.49
CA GLY A 229 -11.87 -15.41 11.03
C GLY A 229 -12.50 -14.22 11.75
N THR A 230 -11.65 -13.29 12.21
CA THR A 230 -12.07 -12.14 13.01
C THR A 230 -11.95 -10.83 12.26
N ASP A 231 -11.24 -10.83 11.13
CA ASP A 231 -11.00 -9.66 10.31
C ASP A 231 -10.84 -10.09 8.84
N ALA A 232 -11.42 -9.31 7.95
CA ALA A 232 -11.49 -9.62 6.53
C ALA A 232 -11.69 -8.36 5.69
N VAL A 233 -11.14 -8.38 4.48
CA VAL A 233 -11.51 -7.44 3.42
C VAL A 233 -12.40 -8.18 2.42
N GLN A 234 -13.70 -7.91 2.48
CA GLN A 234 -14.68 -8.54 1.60
C GLN A 234 -15.05 -7.59 0.46
N TYR A 235 -14.90 -8.06 -0.77
CA TYR A 235 -15.38 -7.35 -1.95
C TYR A 235 -16.88 -7.61 -2.17
N SER A 236 -17.30 -8.89 -2.11
CA SER A 236 -18.70 -9.26 -2.31
C SER A 236 -19.08 -10.54 -1.56
N TYR A 237 -20.37 -10.64 -1.25
CA TYR A 237 -21.01 -11.86 -0.75
C TYR A 237 -22.41 -11.99 -1.31
N ASN A 238 -22.63 -13.02 -2.12
CA ASN A 238 -23.91 -13.30 -2.77
C ASN A 238 -24.45 -12.08 -3.54
N GLN A 239 -23.61 -11.51 -4.41
CA GLN A 239 -23.91 -10.30 -5.17
C GLN A 239 -23.43 -10.46 -6.62
N GLU A 240 -24.32 -10.19 -7.57
CA GLU A 240 -24.07 -10.26 -9.02
C GLU A 240 -23.29 -9.04 -9.55
N ILE A 241 -22.11 -8.77 -8.98
CA ILE A 241 -21.30 -7.58 -9.27
C ILE A 241 -19.92 -7.87 -9.86
N ILE A 242 -19.64 -9.13 -10.22
CA ILE A 242 -18.37 -9.53 -10.84
C ILE A 242 -18.59 -9.75 -12.34
N PRO A 243 -18.38 -8.76 -13.22
CA PRO A 243 -18.55 -8.97 -14.65
C PRO A 243 -17.39 -9.75 -15.27
N ASN A 244 -17.55 -10.16 -16.53
CA ASN A 244 -16.43 -10.65 -17.34
C ASN A 244 -15.39 -9.55 -17.58
N GLN A 245 -14.14 -9.96 -17.83
CA GLN A 245 -13.00 -9.07 -18.07
C GLN A 245 -12.80 -8.06 -16.95
N PHE A 246 -12.76 -8.58 -15.72
CA PHE A 246 -12.73 -7.79 -14.50
C PHE A 246 -11.56 -8.20 -13.61
N SER A 247 -11.05 -7.28 -12.80
CA SER A 247 -10.03 -7.59 -11.80
C SER A 247 -10.21 -6.78 -10.53
N ILE A 248 -9.85 -7.38 -9.41
CA ILE A 248 -9.80 -6.78 -8.08
C ILE A 248 -8.38 -6.92 -7.55
N LEU A 249 -7.79 -5.83 -7.07
CA LEU A 249 -6.46 -5.80 -6.48
C LEU A 249 -6.57 -5.44 -5.00
N PHE A 250 -6.03 -6.29 -4.14
CA PHE A 250 -5.87 -6.06 -2.71
C PHE A 250 -4.43 -5.64 -2.44
N VAL A 251 -4.25 -4.48 -1.80
CA VAL A 251 -2.94 -3.91 -1.48
C VAL A 251 -2.85 -3.67 0.02
N ASP A 252 -1.69 -3.94 0.61
CA ASP A 252 -1.44 -3.65 2.01
C ASP A 252 -1.73 -2.17 2.32
N LYS A 253 -2.49 -1.92 3.38
CA LYS A 253 -2.90 -0.56 3.71
C LYS A 253 -1.75 0.34 4.16
N ASN A 254 -0.76 -0.20 4.87
CA ASN A 254 0.41 0.56 5.30
C ASN A 254 1.24 0.91 4.07
N TRP A 255 1.37 0.01 3.09
CA TRP A 255 1.99 0.36 1.82
C TRP A 255 1.27 1.51 1.11
N VAL A 256 -0.05 1.59 1.18
CA VAL A 256 -0.81 2.68 0.53
C VAL A 256 -0.71 3.99 1.33
N ASP A 257 -0.81 3.92 2.65
CA ASP A 257 -0.92 5.10 3.53
C ASP A 257 0.46 5.71 3.86
N ASP A 258 1.49 4.88 4.00
CA ASP A 258 2.84 5.30 4.38
C ASP A 258 3.65 5.73 3.14
N GLN A 259 3.11 6.58 2.26
CA GLN A 259 3.83 7.10 1.09
C GLN A 259 4.54 8.43 1.39
N LEU A 260 5.78 8.59 0.89
CA LEU A 260 6.53 9.85 0.95
C LEU A 260 6.03 10.81 -0.14
N GLY A 261 5.52 11.95 0.27
CA GLY A 261 5.13 13.04 -0.60
C GLY A 261 6.32 13.81 -1.18
N ASP A 262 6.02 14.66 -2.16
CA ASP A 262 6.98 15.54 -2.82
C ASP A 262 7.63 16.50 -1.79
N PHE A 263 8.89 16.85 -2.02
CA PHE A 263 9.61 17.88 -1.28
C PHE A 263 10.69 18.52 -2.14
N ASN A 264 11.00 19.78 -1.86
CA ASN A 264 11.85 20.62 -2.70
C ASN A 264 13.10 21.09 -1.96
N LEU A 265 14.11 21.48 -2.74
CA LEU A 265 15.32 22.12 -2.22
C LEU A 265 15.05 23.60 -1.93
N LEU A 266 15.68 24.17 -0.90
CA LEU A 266 15.45 25.55 -0.50
C LEU A 266 16.71 26.42 -0.63
N THR A 267 17.79 26.06 0.06
CA THR A 267 19.05 26.82 0.01
C THR A 267 20.25 25.90 -0.11
N PRO A 268 21.35 26.29 -0.79
CA PRO A 268 21.42 27.45 -1.69
C PRO A 268 20.45 27.29 -2.88
N GLU A 269 19.86 28.39 -3.35
CA GLU A 269 18.91 28.38 -4.48
C GLU A 269 19.59 27.90 -5.78
N ASP A 270 18.79 27.44 -6.75
CA ASP A 270 19.31 27.05 -8.06
C ASP A 270 20.02 28.22 -8.78
N GLY A 271 21.24 27.98 -9.24
CA GLY A 271 22.13 28.97 -9.83
C GLY A 271 22.79 29.93 -8.83
N ALA A 272 22.73 29.65 -7.52
CA ALA A 272 23.37 30.49 -6.52
C ALA A 272 24.89 30.58 -6.72
N GLU A 273 25.46 31.72 -6.33
CA GLU A 273 26.91 31.88 -6.17
C GLU A 273 27.23 31.88 -4.67
N VAL A 274 28.19 31.04 -4.27
CA VAL A 274 28.65 30.89 -2.89
C VAL A 274 30.18 31.02 -2.84
N TYR A 275 30.73 31.31 -1.66
CA TYR A 275 32.15 31.65 -1.54
C TYR A 275 32.93 30.64 -0.70
N THR A 276 34.19 30.41 -1.08
CA THR A 276 35.12 29.59 -0.28
C THR A 276 35.33 30.20 1.10
N GLY A 277 35.50 29.36 2.12
CA GLY A 277 35.67 29.79 3.51
C GLY A 277 34.39 30.29 4.23
N GLU A 278 33.27 30.44 3.52
CA GLU A 278 31.97 30.75 4.12
C GLU A 278 31.21 29.48 4.49
N THR A 279 30.37 29.57 5.53
CA THR A 279 29.44 28.48 5.87
C THR A 279 28.22 28.56 4.98
N ILE A 280 28.08 27.57 4.12
CA ILE A 280 26.94 27.42 3.22
C ILE A 280 25.91 26.52 3.90
N ASN A 281 24.69 27.04 4.03
CA ASN A 281 23.58 26.32 4.65
C ASN A 281 22.72 25.66 3.58
N PHE A 282 22.82 24.35 3.51
CA PHE A 282 21.96 23.50 2.70
C PHE A 282 20.67 23.22 3.46
N THR A 283 19.51 23.59 2.92
CA THR A 283 18.20 23.33 3.54
C THR A 283 17.19 22.83 2.51
N TRP A 284 16.26 22.00 2.95
CA TRP A 284 15.20 21.43 2.12
C TRP A 284 13.90 21.32 2.91
N GLU A 285 12.78 21.11 2.21
CA GLU A 285 11.50 20.83 2.84
C GLU A 285 11.48 19.44 3.48
N GLU A 286 10.72 19.26 4.55
CA GLU A 286 10.37 17.91 4.99
C GLU A 286 9.47 17.25 3.95
N ALA A 287 9.75 15.98 3.62
CA ALA A 287 8.84 15.16 2.83
C ALA A 287 7.50 15.05 3.54
N SER A 288 6.41 15.37 2.82
CA SER A 288 5.07 15.20 3.36
C SER A 288 4.81 13.72 3.64
N TYR A 289 4.81 13.35 4.91
CA TYR A 289 4.66 11.96 5.35
C TYR A 289 3.68 11.89 6.52
N GLY A 290 2.63 11.09 6.35
CA GLY A 290 1.62 10.83 7.39
C GLY A 290 1.66 9.41 7.95
N GLY A 291 2.66 8.63 7.54
CA GLY A 291 2.76 7.22 7.88
C GLY A 291 3.42 6.95 9.23
N HIS A 292 3.72 5.69 9.49
CA HIS A 292 4.06 5.18 10.81
C HIS A 292 5.55 5.20 11.19
N GLY A 293 6.48 5.30 10.23
CA GLY A 293 7.91 5.31 10.52
C GLY A 293 8.55 6.70 10.58
N ASP A 294 9.87 6.71 10.67
CA ASP A 294 10.69 7.91 10.76
C ASP A 294 11.34 8.20 9.41
N VAL A 295 11.18 9.43 8.92
CA VAL A 295 11.81 9.88 7.68
C VAL A 295 13.20 10.42 7.95
N THR A 296 14.17 9.92 7.20
CA THR A 296 15.57 10.34 7.22
C THR A 296 16.00 10.88 5.87
N TYR A 297 17.02 11.74 5.87
CA TYR A 297 17.51 12.42 4.68
C TYR A 297 19.00 12.18 4.45
N THR A 298 19.37 11.97 3.20
CA THR A 298 20.76 11.92 2.75
C THR A 298 20.99 12.98 1.68
N LEU A 299 21.93 13.90 1.92
CA LEU A 299 22.32 14.90 0.93
C LEU A 299 23.43 14.34 0.04
N PHE A 300 23.26 14.51 -1.27
CA PHE A 300 24.22 14.19 -2.31
C PHE A 300 24.69 15.48 -2.96
N MET A 301 26.00 15.61 -3.13
CA MET A 301 26.62 16.77 -3.77
C MET A 301 27.77 16.30 -4.66
N ASP A 302 27.88 16.83 -5.87
CA ASP A 302 28.94 16.44 -6.80
C ASP A 302 29.35 17.62 -7.70
N ASP A 303 30.55 17.52 -8.29
CA ASP A 303 31.12 18.50 -9.23
C ASP A 303 30.69 18.23 -10.69
N ASN A 304 29.72 17.33 -10.87
CA ASN A 304 29.15 16.95 -12.15
C ASN A 304 27.65 16.61 -11.98
N PRO A 305 26.82 16.94 -12.99
CA PRO A 305 25.36 16.77 -12.89
C PRO A 305 24.91 15.30 -12.88
N GLU A 306 25.79 14.37 -13.24
CA GLU A 306 25.51 12.93 -13.28
C GLU A 306 25.66 12.25 -11.91
N PHE A 307 26.17 12.96 -10.90
CA PHE A 307 26.50 12.42 -9.59
C PHE A 307 27.34 11.13 -9.70
N SER A 308 28.40 11.18 -10.52
CA SER A 308 29.25 10.01 -10.81
C SER A 308 30.18 9.60 -9.65
N SER A 309 30.50 10.53 -8.75
CA SER A 309 31.31 10.29 -7.56
C SER A 309 30.95 11.26 -6.43
N PRO A 310 29.68 11.26 -5.97
CA PRO A 310 29.17 12.30 -5.11
C PRO A 310 29.76 12.21 -3.70
N LEU A 311 29.91 13.37 -3.07
CA LEU A 311 29.96 13.49 -1.62
C LEU A 311 28.56 13.17 -1.06
N VAL A 312 28.51 12.28 -0.07
CA VAL A 312 27.27 11.75 0.50
C VAL A 312 27.24 12.01 2.00
N PHE A 313 26.15 12.59 2.48
CA PHE A 313 25.99 13.06 3.84
C PHE A 313 24.65 12.56 4.42
N ASP A 314 24.69 11.54 5.28
CA ASP A 314 23.52 11.04 6.01
C ASP A 314 23.13 11.99 7.15
N ARG A 315 21.96 12.62 7.07
CA ARG A 315 21.50 13.66 7.99
C ARG A 315 20.47 13.15 8.99
N GLY A 316 20.03 11.89 8.91
CA GLY A 316 18.92 11.42 9.73
C GLY A 316 17.68 12.31 9.55
N GLY A 317 16.92 12.56 10.61
CA GLY A 317 15.67 13.32 10.55
C GLY A 317 15.79 14.84 10.52
N VAL A 318 16.96 15.42 10.21
CA VAL A 318 17.09 16.89 10.07
C VAL A 318 17.05 17.32 8.62
N THR A 319 16.51 18.51 8.35
CA THR A 319 16.34 19.08 7.00
C THR A 319 17.35 20.18 6.66
N TRP A 320 18.53 20.12 7.26
CA TRP A 320 19.59 21.07 7.01
C TRP A 320 20.98 20.46 7.14
N PHE A 321 21.96 21.09 6.48
CA PHE A 321 23.37 20.75 6.56
C PHE A 321 24.25 21.97 6.31
N ASN A 322 25.24 22.20 7.17
CA ASN A 322 26.24 23.26 6.97
C ASN A 322 27.52 22.66 6.39
N TYR A 323 28.05 23.29 5.35
CA TYR A 323 29.32 22.90 4.72
C TYR A 323 30.18 24.13 4.43
N VAL A 324 31.51 23.97 4.47
CA VAL A 324 32.48 25.02 4.13
C VAL A 324 33.39 24.47 3.04
N PHE A 325 33.42 25.15 1.89
CA PHE A 325 34.32 24.84 0.79
C PHE A 325 35.71 25.42 1.05
N GLY A 326 36.75 24.63 0.79
CA GLY A 326 38.14 25.07 0.83
C GLY A 326 38.49 25.95 -0.38
N ASP A 327 39.64 26.62 -0.30
CA ASP A 327 40.10 27.54 -1.36
C ASP A 327 40.33 26.84 -2.71
N ASP A 328 40.57 25.52 -2.71
CA ASP A 328 40.76 24.71 -3.90
C ASP A 328 39.46 24.09 -4.45
N ASP A 329 38.33 24.26 -3.75
CA ASP A 329 37.05 23.61 -4.09
C ASP A 329 36.17 24.48 -5.02
N THR A 330 36.77 25.36 -5.83
CA THR A 330 36.02 26.26 -6.74
C THR A 330 35.46 25.53 -7.96
N GLY A 331 34.30 25.96 -8.45
CA GLY A 331 33.66 25.40 -9.64
C GLY A 331 32.16 25.25 -9.49
N ASN A 332 31.52 24.66 -10.51
CA ASN A 332 30.10 24.35 -10.44
C ASN A 332 29.90 23.03 -9.67
N TYR A 333 28.87 23.02 -8.83
CA TYR A 333 28.41 21.86 -8.10
C TYR A 333 26.92 21.67 -8.29
N TRP A 334 26.49 20.43 -8.16
CA TRP A 334 25.09 20.03 -8.14
C TRP A 334 24.79 19.34 -6.83
N TRP A 335 23.59 19.57 -6.31
CA TRP A 335 23.15 18.89 -5.10
C TRP A 335 21.68 18.51 -5.16
N LYS A 336 21.36 17.45 -4.41
CA LYS A 336 20.01 16.90 -4.26
C LYS A 336 19.92 16.11 -2.96
N VAL A 337 18.70 15.84 -2.53
CA VAL A 337 18.42 15.14 -1.28
C VAL A 337 17.56 13.91 -1.54
N TYR A 338 17.88 12.83 -0.85
CA TYR A 338 17.16 11.57 -0.84
C TYR A 338 16.51 11.38 0.52
N ALA A 339 15.19 11.15 0.54
CA ALA A 339 14.44 10.78 1.71
C ALA A 339 14.21 9.26 1.75
N GLU A 340 14.35 8.66 2.91
CA GLU A 340 14.06 7.25 3.18
C GLU A 340 13.33 7.12 4.52
N GLU A 341 12.29 6.30 4.52
CA GLU A 341 11.50 5.94 5.70
C GLU A 341 11.90 4.54 6.18
N ASP A 342 11.85 4.29 7.49
CA ASP A 342 12.53 3.14 8.11
C ASP A 342 11.65 1.91 8.44
N ASP A 343 10.32 2.01 8.51
CA ASP A 343 9.43 0.88 8.82
C ASP A 343 9.15 0.02 7.59
N ILE A 344 8.78 0.66 6.48
CA ILE A 344 8.52 0.00 5.21
C ILE A 344 9.61 0.30 4.17
N GLY A 345 10.63 1.11 4.44
CA GLY A 345 11.77 1.22 3.52
C GLY A 345 11.39 1.86 2.18
N ILE A 346 10.38 2.72 2.19
CA ILE A 346 10.05 3.52 1.01
C ILE A 346 10.98 4.74 0.94
N SER A 347 11.19 5.22 -0.27
CA SER A 347 12.16 6.26 -0.52
C SER A 347 11.76 7.18 -1.65
N LYS A 348 12.25 8.42 -1.62
CA LYS A 348 11.97 9.42 -2.64
C LYS A 348 13.12 10.42 -2.78
N TRP A 349 13.49 10.74 -4.01
CA TRP A 349 14.32 11.91 -4.29
C TRP A 349 13.49 13.18 -4.19
N CYS A 350 14.09 14.28 -3.76
CA CYS A 350 13.48 15.61 -3.94
C CYS A 350 13.16 15.85 -5.41
N GLU A 351 12.20 16.74 -5.67
CA GLU A 351 11.75 17.03 -7.04
C GLU A 351 12.83 17.77 -7.88
N ASP A 352 13.77 18.43 -7.20
CA ASP A 352 14.77 19.28 -7.83
C ASP A 352 16.18 18.68 -7.80
N VAL A 353 17.01 19.16 -8.72
CA VAL A 353 18.47 19.14 -8.62
C VAL A 353 18.93 20.57 -8.82
N PHE A 354 19.56 21.16 -7.81
CA PHE A 354 20.02 22.54 -7.86
C PHE A 354 21.52 22.60 -8.22
N GLU A 355 21.88 23.55 -9.08
CA GLU A 355 23.26 23.90 -9.40
C GLU A 355 23.69 25.13 -8.59
N PHE A 356 24.96 25.22 -8.21
CA PHE A 356 25.54 26.44 -7.65
C PHE A 356 27.02 26.56 -8.02
N LEU A 357 27.52 27.80 -8.06
CA LEU A 357 28.91 28.12 -8.34
C LEU A 357 29.64 28.44 -7.02
N VAL A 358 30.74 27.73 -6.75
CA VAL A 358 31.68 28.06 -5.68
C VAL A 358 32.78 28.96 -6.23
N THR A 359 32.82 30.20 -5.76
CA THR A 359 33.81 31.22 -6.15
C THR A 359 34.84 31.43 -5.05
N GLY A 360 36.11 31.45 -5.44
CA GLY A 360 37.20 31.75 -4.50
C GLY A 360 37.20 33.21 -4.05
N VAL A 361 37.42 33.47 -2.77
CA VAL A 361 37.56 34.84 -2.26
C VAL A 361 39.00 35.32 -2.54
N SER A 362 39.19 36.18 -3.54
CA SER A 362 40.50 36.82 -3.75
C SER A 362 40.75 37.87 -2.67
N VAL A 363 41.72 37.63 -1.79
CA VAL A 363 42.27 38.70 -0.96
C VAL A 363 43.17 39.55 -1.87
N ASP A 364 42.67 40.68 -2.32
CA ASP A 364 43.57 41.73 -2.83
C ASP A 364 44.46 42.15 -1.65
N GLU A 365 45.73 41.74 -1.66
CA GLU A 365 46.72 42.33 -0.75
C GLU A 365 46.80 43.82 -1.08
N THR A 366 46.04 44.65 -0.35
CA THR A 366 46.28 46.09 -0.33
C THR A 366 47.70 46.28 0.19
N THR A 367 48.62 46.53 -0.74
CA THR A 367 50.01 46.92 -0.52
C THR A 367 50.17 47.67 0.80
N TRP A 368 50.73 47.01 1.81
CA TRP A 368 51.16 47.67 3.03
C TRP A 368 52.24 48.68 2.63
N GLY A 369 51.88 49.96 2.65
CA GLY A 369 52.77 51.05 2.30
C GLY A 369 54.10 50.92 3.04
N GLN A 370 55.21 50.97 2.28
CA GLN A 370 56.55 51.04 2.82
C GLN A 370 56.64 52.19 3.84
N ILE A 371 56.77 51.86 5.13
CA ILE A 371 57.20 52.83 6.13
C ILE A 371 58.68 53.09 5.84
N LYS A 372 58.98 54.23 5.19
CA LYS A 372 60.33 54.79 5.19
C LYS A 372 60.66 55.16 6.64
N ALA A 373 61.57 54.42 7.26
CA ALA A 373 62.26 54.91 8.43
C ALA A 373 63.29 55.95 7.96
N GLU A 374 63.05 57.22 8.25
CA GLU A 374 64.09 58.24 8.24
C GLU A 374 64.83 58.18 9.57
N TYR A 375 66.15 57.96 9.51
CA TYR A 375 67.09 58.27 10.58
C TYR A 375 68.17 59.19 10.05
#